data_AF-A0A7X9HT55-F1
#
_entry.id   AF-A0A7X9HT55-F1
#
_cell.length_a   1.000
_cell.length_b   1.000
_cell.length_c   1.000
_cell.angle_alpha   90.00
_cell.angle_beta   90.00
_cell.angle_gamma   90.00
#
_symmetry.space_group_name_H-M   'P 1'
#
loop_
_entity.id
_entity.type
_entity.pdbx_description
1 polymer ?
#
loop_
_entity_poly.entity_id
_entity_poly.type
_entity_poly.pdbx_seq_one_letter_code
_entity_poly.pdbx_strand_id
1 'polypeptide(L)'
;MEHAQENGQRDRELLLAKAREILESYNAIFYKTFEKLLADLKRDFKEGYEKGKKKILKHHKKRSKNGKYSKQSLDHAHSDHHCHDHVHYHDHDDHFHGDMEEKGELEEFYHEILIKKMHEVKETVYNIWKQSPIDELEGKSVEEFFNGIDDLDLLIEILSIAAVKVSEDIPEILVKKLYTFGEKGIDKVIDSMLNESHIKSFLLRQNSLSKGNSGDSSRETYLSDSNYNYDNITNVTSYLIPLEGIKILGAWKTEKSANSIIDFMDRLHDLIKQNESDKGSEADAGNKGKTGSIAKKNIEASRNYEDNRNYENNEGSEDISDSDVDEEFEEFEEFKGFADPALFGESARDALISIGEPAIRPLLDLLTKTEEYNDYHEYLAMALANIAKDYKSEEIYKCLRKMFRKHNNKIVMADCLAHYGDGRAIPALRGYIEKNIDNVDPDTLYSFGLAIKELGGSMDDFVKDYFQKGIY
;
A
#
# COMPACT_ATOMS: atom_id res chain seq x y z
N MET A 1 -21.27 -26.80 40.41
CA MET A 1 -20.54 -26.75 39.13
C MET A 1 -21.11 -25.65 38.24
N GLU A 2 -22.42 -25.61 38.02
CA GLU A 2 -23.10 -24.51 37.30
C GLU A 2 -22.83 -23.12 37.86
N HIS A 3 -22.94 -22.90 39.18
CA HIS A 3 -22.65 -21.57 39.77
C HIS A 3 -21.18 -21.10 39.66
N ALA A 4 -20.22 -22.02 39.49
CA ALA A 4 -18.81 -21.64 39.28
C ALA A 4 -18.55 -21.27 37.81
N GLN A 5 -19.22 -21.95 36.87
CA GLN A 5 -19.19 -21.59 35.44
C GLN A 5 -19.91 -20.26 35.17
N GLU A 6 -21.05 -20.00 35.80
CA GLU A 6 -21.78 -18.73 35.65
C GLU A 6 -21.03 -17.51 36.20
N ASN A 7 -20.23 -17.68 37.25
CA ASN A 7 -19.42 -16.59 37.79
C ASN A 7 -18.18 -16.33 36.93
N GLY A 8 -17.49 -17.38 36.46
CA GLY A 8 -16.35 -17.23 35.56
C GLY A 8 -16.71 -16.62 34.20
N GLN A 9 -17.91 -16.93 33.67
CA GLN A 9 -18.39 -16.33 32.43
C GLN A 9 -18.72 -14.83 32.58
N ARG A 10 -19.31 -14.44 33.73
CA ARG A 10 -19.56 -13.04 34.05
C ARG A 10 -18.28 -12.23 34.22
N ASP A 11 -17.25 -12.80 34.84
CA ASP A 11 -15.94 -12.15 34.98
C ASP A 11 -15.25 -11.96 33.62
N ARG A 12 -15.36 -12.94 32.71
CA ARG A 12 -14.84 -12.83 31.34
C ARG A 12 -15.52 -11.72 30.55
N GLU A 13 -16.86 -11.68 30.56
CA GLU A 13 -17.64 -10.66 29.85
C GLU A 13 -17.32 -9.25 30.37
N LEU A 14 -17.13 -9.10 31.69
CA LEU A 14 -16.72 -7.83 32.29
C LEU A 14 -15.34 -7.39 31.78
N LEU A 15 -14.36 -8.32 31.71
CA LEU A 15 -13.03 -8.02 31.19
C LEU A 15 -13.07 -7.63 29.70
N LEU A 16 -13.89 -8.29 28.90
CA LEU A 16 -14.09 -7.95 27.48
C LEU A 16 -14.74 -6.58 27.30
N ALA A 17 -15.77 -6.28 28.09
CA ALA A 17 -16.41 -4.96 28.08
C ALA A 17 -15.38 -3.87 28.43
N LYS A 18 -14.58 -4.10 29.47
CA LYS A 18 -13.51 -3.19 29.86
C LYS A 18 -12.46 -3.00 28.77
N ALA A 19 -12.03 -4.09 28.13
CA ALA A 19 -11.07 -4.03 27.04
C ALA A 19 -11.61 -3.21 25.85
N ARG A 20 -12.91 -3.30 25.53
CA ARG A 20 -13.54 -2.48 24.49
C ARG A 20 -13.46 -1.00 24.80
N GLU A 21 -13.83 -0.59 26.02
CA GLU A 21 -13.75 0.81 26.45
C GLU A 21 -12.32 1.34 26.38
N ILE A 22 -11.35 0.54 26.83
CA ILE A 22 -9.93 0.90 26.79
C ILE A 22 -9.46 1.08 25.33
N LEU A 23 -9.83 0.18 24.43
CA LEU A 23 -9.47 0.28 23.00
C LEU A 23 -10.16 1.47 22.32
N GLU A 24 -11.41 1.77 22.65
CA GLU A 24 -12.11 2.96 22.13
C GLU A 24 -11.44 4.26 22.61
N SER A 25 -10.95 4.29 23.85
CA SER A 25 -10.20 5.43 24.36
C SER A 25 -8.89 5.67 23.60
N TYR A 26 -8.27 4.63 23.04
CA TYR A 26 -7.07 4.77 22.21
C TYR A 26 -7.37 5.61 20.98
N ASN A 27 -8.43 5.26 20.25
CA ASN A 27 -8.88 6.03 19.09
C ASN A 27 -9.22 7.47 19.46
N ALA A 28 -9.93 7.68 20.57
CA ALA A 28 -10.32 9.02 21.01
C ALA A 28 -9.09 9.92 21.31
N ILE A 29 -8.07 9.38 21.98
CA ILE A 29 -6.82 10.10 22.25
C ILE A 29 -6.07 10.34 20.93
N PHE A 30 -6.03 9.34 20.05
CA PHE A 30 -5.38 9.44 18.75
C PHE A 30 -5.99 10.58 17.92
N TYR A 31 -7.29 10.56 17.67
CA TYR A 31 -7.97 11.60 16.88
C TYR A 31 -7.82 12.98 17.50
N LYS A 32 -8.02 13.12 18.82
CA LYS A 32 -7.87 14.42 19.50
C LYS A 32 -6.44 14.97 19.39
N THR A 33 -5.43 14.11 19.50
CA THR A 33 -4.02 14.51 19.39
C THR A 33 -3.63 14.78 17.95
N PHE A 34 -4.15 13.97 17.01
CA PHE A 34 -3.96 14.12 15.58
C PHE A 34 -4.53 15.44 15.07
N GLU A 35 -5.75 15.83 15.47
CA GLU A 35 -6.34 17.13 15.14
C GLU A 35 -5.47 18.31 15.61
N LYS A 36 -4.99 18.23 16.86
CA LYS A 36 -4.09 19.26 17.41
C LYS A 36 -2.79 19.34 16.62
N LEU A 37 -2.25 18.19 16.21
CA LEU A 37 -1.00 18.14 15.46
C LEU A 37 -1.17 18.55 14.00
N LEU A 38 -2.30 18.25 13.35
CA LEU A 38 -2.67 18.81 12.07
C LEU A 38 -2.70 20.34 12.13
N ALA A 39 -3.21 20.92 13.22
CA ALA A 39 -3.18 22.36 13.42
C ALA A 39 -1.75 22.92 13.60
N ASP A 40 -0.90 22.24 14.38
CA ASP A 40 0.51 22.61 14.56
C ASP A 40 1.31 22.45 13.25
N LEU A 41 1.09 21.38 12.49
CA LEU A 41 1.71 21.12 11.19
C LEU A 41 1.28 22.17 10.16
N LYS A 42 -0.01 22.52 10.10
CA LYS A 42 -0.51 23.61 9.23
C LYS A 42 0.16 24.94 9.58
N ARG A 43 0.41 25.22 10.86
CA ARG A 43 1.14 26.41 11.30
C ARG A 43 2.61 26.37 10.86
N ASP A 44 3.30 25.25 11.11
CA ASP A 44 4.70 25.07 10.74
C ASP A 44 4.89 25.09 9.21
N PHE A 45 3.94 24.54 8.46
CA PHE A 45 3.84 24.60 7.00
C PHE A 45 3.73 26.04 6.51
N LYS A 46 2.82 26.83 7.08
CA LYS A 46 2.65 28.24 6.75
C LYS A 46 3.93 29.04 7.01
N GLU A 47 4.63 28.76 8.11
CA GLU A 47 5.92 29.39 8.40
C GLU A 47 7.05 28.97 7.46
N GLY A 48 7.11 27.68 7.12
CA GLY A 48 8.10 27.09 6.22
C GLY A 48 7.95 27.61 4.78
N TYR A 49 6.72 27.61 4.26
CA TYR A 49 6.37 28.14 2.95
C TYR A 49 6.74 29.62 2.83
N GLU A 50 6.40 30.44 3.84
CA GLU A 50 6.76 31.87 3.87
C GLU A 50 8.28 32.10 3.90
N LYS A 51 9.03 31.25 4.62
CA LYS A 51 10.49 31.30 4.64
C LYS A 51 11.09 30.86 3.29
N GLY A 52 10.52 29.84 2.65
CA GLY A 52 10.90 29.35 1.32
C GLY A 52 10.66 30.40 0.23
N LYS A 53 9.43 30.93 0.15
CA LYS A 53 9.05 32.04 -0.74
C LYS A 53 9.99 33.23 -0.61
N LYS A 54 10.37 33.62 0.62
CA LYS A 54 11.35 34.69 0.88
C LYS A 54 12.77 34.36 0.39
N LYS A 55 13.21 33.10 0.44
CA LYS A 55 14.51 32.68 -0.11
C LYS A 55 14.51 32.72 -1.63
N ILE A 56 13.48 32.19 -2.28
CA ILE A 56 13.32 32.21 -3.74
C ILE A 56 13.27 33.66 -4.25
N LEU A 57 12.47 34.53 -3.62
CA LEU A 57 12.40 35.95 -3.98
C LEU A 57 13.76 36.67 -3.86
N LYS A 58 14.57 36.29 -2.87
CA LYS A 58 15.94 36.82 -2.70
C LYS A 58 16.87 36.33 -3.80
N HIS A 59 16.77 35.06 -4.21
CA HIS A 59 17.56 34.50 -5.31
C HIS A 59 17.21 35.15 -6.65
N HIS A 60 15.93 35.34 -6.97
CA HIS A 60 15.49 36.07 -8.17
C HIS A 60 15.97 37.53 -8.19
N LYS A 61 15.87 38.25 -7.05
CA LYS A 61 16.41 39.63 -6.94
C LYS A 61 17.93 39.69 -7.12
N LYS A 62 18.67 38.65 -6.73
CA LYS A 62 20.14 38.58 -6.89
C LYS A 62 20.54 38.26 -8.34
N ARG A 63 19.82 37.34 -9.01
CA ARG A 63 19.97 37.06 -10.47
C ARG A 63 19.64 38.28 -11.33
N SER A 64 18.53 38.97 -11.04
CA SER A 64 18.12 40.23 -11.71
C SER A 64 19.15 41.36 -11.57
N LYS A 65 19.81 41.47 -10.42
CA LYS A 65 20.87 42.47 -10.21
C LYS A 65 22.17 42.12 -10.92
N ASN A 66 22.56 40.84 -10.98
CA ASN A 66 23.76 40.41 -11.70
C ASN A 66 23.59 40.47 -13.24
N GLY A 67 22.37 40.28 -13.76
CA GLY A 67 22.07 40.46 -15.19
C GLY A 67 22.16 41.92 -15.67
N LYS A 68 22.09 42.92 -14.78
CA LYS A 68 22.24 44.34 -15.13
C LYS A 68 23.70 44.80 -15.29
N TYR A 69 24.68 44.04 -14.77
CA TYR A 69 26.10 44.38 -14.93
C TYR A 69 26.76 43.77 -16.17
N SER A 70 26.07 42.90 -16.92
CA SER A 70 26.60 42.31 -18.16
C SER A 70 26.20 43.06 -19.44
N LYS A 71 25.37 44.11 -19.36
CA LYS A 71 24.93 44.91 -20.53
C LYS A 71 25.76 46.17 -20.78
N GLN A 72 26.91 46.33 -20.12
CA GLN A 72 27.77 47.51 -20.25
C GLN A 72 29.18 47.24 -20.82
N SER A 73 29.37 46.15 -21.56
CA SER A 73 30.57 45.99 -22.39
C SER A 73 30.26 45.24 -23.68
N LEU A 74 29.70 45.95 -24.67
CA LEU A 74 29.80 45.58 -26.08
C LEU A 74 29.37 46.76 -26.97
N ASP A 75 29.92 47.93 -26.69
CA ASP A 75 30.12 48.95 -27.72
C ASP A 75 31.53 48.73 -28.29
N HIS A 76 31.65 48.00 -29.40
CA HIS A 76 32.67 48.27 -30.41
C HIS A 76 32.40 47.53 -31.74
N ALA A 77 32.25 48.36 -32.77
CA ALA A 77 32.68 48.19 -34.15
C ALA A 77 32.02 47.09 -35.01
N HIS A 78 31.08 47.54 -35.84
CA HIS A 78 30.75 46.95 -37.12
C HIS A 78 31.99 46.86 -38.04
N SER A 79 32.20 45.70 -38.66
CA SER A 79 32.62 45.63 -40.07
C SER A 79 32.14 44.32 -40.70
N ASP A 80 31.25 44.47 -41.68
CA ASP A 80 31.07 43.67 -42.90
C ASP A 80 31.56 42.21 -42.94
N HIS A 81 30.63 41.25 -42.99
CA HIS A 81 30.27 40.55 -44.24
C HIS A 81 29.53 39.21 -43.98
N HIS A 82 28.56 38.98 -44.86
CA HIS A 82 27.98 37.71 -45.29
C HIS A 82 26.88 37.03 -44.48
N CYS A 83 25.72 37.01 -45.16
CA CYS A 83 24.57 36.13 -45.04
C CYS A 83 24.89 34.71 -44.57
N HIS A 84 24.19 34.27 -43.53
CA HIS A 84 23.48 33.00 -43.52
C HIS A 84 22.27 33.13 -42.57
N ASP A 85 21.07 32.92 -43.12
CA ASP A 85 19.85 32.73 -42.34
C ASP A 85 19.99 31.44 -41.52
N HIS A 86 20.31 31.60 -40.23
CA HIS A 86 20.03 30.59 -39.21
C HIS A 86 19.01 31.17 -38.25
N VAL A 87 17.79 30.65 -38.34
CA VAL A 87 16.77 30.85 -37.30
C VAL A 87 17.26 30.06 -36.08
N HIS A 88 17.93 30.75 -35.16
CA HIS A 88 18.24 30.22 -33.85
C HIS A 88 16.95 30.20 -33.01
N TYR A 89 16.30 29.04 -32.97
CA TYR A 89 15.43 28.68 -31.84
C TYR A 89 16.32 28.08 -30.76
N HIS A 90 16.91 28.93 -29.92
CA HIS A 90 17.47 28.51 -28.64
C HIS A 90 17.13 29.59 -27.60
N ASP A 91 16.86 29.12 -26.39
CA ASP A 91 16.69 29.86 -25.12
C ASP A 91 15.26 30.13 -24.63
N HIS A 92 14.38 29.12 -24.65
CA HIS A 92 13.20 29.11 -23.75
C HIS A 92 13.04 27.87 -22.85
N ASP A 93 13.82 26.79 -23.01
CA ASP A 93 13.61 25.53 -22.26
C ASP A 93 14.27 25.49 -20.86
N ASP A 94 15.32 26.28 -20.59
CA ASP A 94 16.05 26.21 -19.30
C ASP A 94 15.25 26.74 -18.09
N HIS A 95 14.18 27.51 -18.33
CA HIS A 95 13.35 28.03 -17.25
C HIS A 95 12.25 27.06 -16.81
N PHE A 96 11.78 26.18 -17.70
CA PHE A 96 10.68 25.26 -17.41
C PHE A 96 11.13 24.07 -16.55
N HIS A 97 12.36 23.59 -16.76
CA HIS A 97 12.94 22.49 -15.99
C HIS A 97 13.28 22.89 -14.54
N GLY A 98 13.73 24.13 -14.31
CA GLY A 98 14.04 24.61 -12.95
C GLY A 98 12.81 24.75 -12.06
N ASP A 99 11.68 25.20 -12.60
CA ASP A 99 10.44 25.41 -11.84
C ASP A 99 9.71 24.08 -11.53
N MET A 100 9.86 23.04 -12.37
CA MET A 100 9.34 21.69 -12.10
C MET A 100 10.19 20.91 -11.09
N GLU A 101 11.52 21.03 -11.16
CA GLU A 101 12.45 20.39 -10.21
C GLU A 101 12.31 21.01 -8.80
N GLU A 102 12.16 22.34 -8.72
CA GLU A 102 11.89 23.03 -7.44
C GLU A 102 10.52 22.68 -6.82
N LYS A 103 9.48 22.35 -7.62
CA LYS A 103 8.19 21.86 -7.12
C LYS A 103 8.26 20.43 -6.60
N GLY A 104 8.93 19.54 -7.33
CA GLY A 104 9.09 18.12 -6.93
C GLY A 104 9.91 17.96 -5.64
N GLU A 105 11.01 18.69 -5.50
CA GLU A 105 11.82 18.70 -4.27
C GLU A 105 11.04 19.22 -3.06
N LEU A 106 10.13 20.16 -3.30
CA LEU A 106 9.29 20.75 -2.27
C LEU A 106 8.21 19.75 -1.80
N GLU A 107 7.56 19.03 -2.73
CA GLU A 107 6.59 17.97 -2.44
C GLU A 107 7.22 16.78 -1.69
N GLU A 108 8.38 16.29 -2.12
CA GLU A 108 9.10 15.22 -1.43
C GLU A 108 9.51 15.63 -0.02
N PHE A 109 10.06 16.85 0.14
CA PHE A 109 10.37 17.40 1.45
C PHE A 109 9.15 17.50 2.37
N TYR A 110 7.97 17.86 1.84
CA TYR A 110 6.73 17.89 2.60
C TYR A 110 6.25 16.50 3.00
N HIS A 111 6.36 15.53 2.09
CA HIS A 111 5.96 14.15 2.35
C HIS A 111 6.80 13.54 3.48
N GLU A 112 8.12 13.73 3.47
CA GLU A 112 9.01 13.25 4.52
C GLU A 112 8.71 13.88 5.89
N ILE A 113 8.48 15.20 5.93
CA ILE A 113 8.13 15.90 7.18
C ILE A 113 6.80 15.38 7.72
N LEU A 114 5.81 15.22 6.85
CA LEU A 114 4.49 14.71 7.22
C LEU A 114 4.62 13.30 7.81
N ILE A 115 5.29 12.37 7.13
CA ILE A 115 5.51 10.99 7.60
C ILE A 115 6.18 11.00 8.98
N LYS A 116 7.27 11.76 9.13
CA LYS A 116 8.00 11.82 10.40
C LYS A 116 7.11 12.34 11.52
N LYS A 117 6.33 13.40 11.26
CA LYS A 117 5.40 13.97 12.23
C LYS A 117 4.28 12.99 12.60
N MET A 118 3.76 12.25 11.63
CA MET A 118 2.79 11.16 11.87
C MET A 118 3.36 10.10 12.81
N HIS A 119 4.59 9.66 12.61
CA HIS A 119 5.24 8.70 13.50
C HIS A 119 5.41 9.25 14.92
N GLU A 120 5.88 10.50 15.07
CA GLU A 120 6.01 11.17 16.38
C GLU A 120 4.66 11.24 17.12
N VAL A 121 3.55 11.51 16.40
CA VAL A 121 2.20 11.51 16.97
C VAL A 121 1.83 10.13 17.47
N LYS A 122 1.94 9.12 16.59
CA LYS A 122 1.56 7.74 16.90
C LYS A 122 2.26 7.26 18.16
N GLU A 123 3.57 7.50 18.26
CA GLU A 123 4.37 7.13 19.42
C GLU A 123 3.94 7.90 20.68
N THR A 124 3.73 9.21 20.57
CA THR A 124 3.31 10.06 21.71
C THR A 124 1.95 9.65 22.25
N VAL A 125 0.95 9.49 21.35
CA VAL A 125 -0.41 9.06 21.69
C VAL A 125 -0.39 7.70 22.35
N TYR A 126 0.34 6.75 21.74
CA TYR A 126 0.45 5.41 22.27
C TYR A 126 1.02 5.42 23.69
N ASN A 127 2.09 6.19 23.94
CA ASN A 127 2.68 6.28 25.27
C ASN A 127 1.75 6.94 26.30
N ILE A 128 0.99 7.97 25.92
CA ILE A 128 -0.01 8.60 26.80
C ILE A 128 -1.12 7.61 27.15
N TRP A 129 -1.73 6.99 26.14
CA TRP A 129 -2.80 6.01 26.33
C TRP A 129 -2.34 4.84 27.19
N LYS A 130 -1.17 4.29 26.87
CA LYS A 130 -0.56 3.15 27.57
C LYS A 130 -0.37 3.39 29.08
N GLN A 131 0.00 4.61 29.47
CA GLN A 131 0.22 5.01 30.87
C GLN A 131 -1.02 5.61 31.54
N SER A 132 -2.13 5.78 30.82
CA SER A 132 -3.33 6.41 31.36
C SER A 132 -3.95 5.52 32.45
N PRO A 133 -4.22 6.07 33.66
CA PRO A 133 -4.89 5.32 34.71
C PRO A 133 -6.35 5.09 34.34
N ILE A 134 -6.87 3.94 34.75
CA ILE A 134 -8.25 3.55 34.55
C ILE A 134 -8.94 3.61 35.92
N ASP A 135 -9.79 4.62 36.11
CA ASP A 135 -10.46 4.88 37.39
C ASP A 135 -11.23 3.66 37.92
N GLU A 136 -11.84 2.88 37.02
CA GLU A 136 -12.62 1.68 37.37
C GLU A 136 -11.76 0.42 37.62
N LEU A 137 -10.43 0.49 37.46
CA LEU A 137 -9.49 -0.59 37.78
C LEU A 137 -8.59 -0.25 38.97
N GLU A 138 -9.13 0.48 39.95
CA GLU A 138 -8.39 0.91 41.15
C GLU A 138 -7.16 1.78 40.81
N GLY A 139 -7.21 2.50 39.68
CA GLY A 139 -6.13 3.38 39.22
C GLY A 139 -5.00 2.68 38.46
N LYS A 140 -5.14 1.39 38.11
CA LYS A 140 -4.19 0.69 37.24
C LYS A 140 -4.10 1.35 35.87
N SER A 141 -2.92 1.35 35.29
CA SER A 141 -2.72 1.80 33.90
C SER A 141 -3.26 0.79 32.88
N VAL A 142 -3.45 1.24 31.64
CA VAL A 142 -3.77 0.37 30.49
C VAL A 142 -2.74 -0.75 30.33
N GLU A 143 -1.45 -0.44 30.49
CA GLU A 143 -0.39 -1.44 30.43
C GLU A 143 -0.53 -2.51 31.51
N GLU A 144 -0.82 -2.10 32.75
CA GLU A 144 -1.02 -3.03 33.86
C GLU A 144 -2.25 -3.92 33.66
N PHE A 145 -3.32 -3.37 33.09
CA PHE A 145 -4.53 -4.13 32.75
C PHE A 145 -4.21 -5.26 31.76
N PHE A 146 -3.63 -4.93 30.59
CA PHE A 146 -3.37 -5.95 29.57
C PHE A 146 -2.27 -6.94 29.97
N ASN A 147 -1.25 -6.48 30.71
CA ASN A 147 -0.21 -7.38 31.22
C ASN A 147 -0.75 -8.37 32.26
N GLY A 148 -1.84 -8.05 32.95
CA GLY A 148 -2.52 -8.96 33.88
C GLY A 148 -3.36 -10.06 33.23
N ILE A 149 -3.51 -10.06 31.90
CA ILE A 149 -4.32 -11.07 31.19
C ILE A 149 -3.50 -12.32 30.92
N ASP A 150 -3.62 -13.33 31.77
CA ASP A 150 -2.91 -14.62 31.60
C ASP A 150 -3.74 -15.68 30.85
N ASP A 151 -5.00 -15.38 30.54
CA ASP A 151 -5.85 -16.20 29.69
C ASP A 151 -5.60 -15.87 28.21
N LEU A 152 -4.97 -16.79 27.49
CA LEU A 152 -4.66 -16.66 26.07
C LEU A 152 -5.91 -16.58 25.19
N ASP A 153 -6.98 -17.29 25.53
CA ASP A 153 -8.24 -17.23 24.77
C ASP A 153 -8.83 -15.83 24.89
N LEU A 154 -8.83 -15.27 26.10
CA LEU A 154 -9.32 -13.91 26.34
C LEU A 154 -8.48 -12.87 25.60
N LEU A 155 -7.15 -13.01 25.62
CA LEU A 155 -6.26 -12.10 24.90
C LEU A 155 -6.53 -12.11 23.39
N ILE A 156 -6.82 -13.27 22.81
CA ILE A 156 -7.11 -13.42 21.38
C ILE A 156 -8.47 -12.82 21.00
N GLU A 157 -9.47 -12.93 21.87
CA GLU A 157 -10.73 -12.20 21.70
C GLU A 157 -10.51 -10.68 21.74
N ILE A 158 -9.68 -10.20 22.66
CA ILE A 158 -9.33 -8.77 22.75
C ILE A 158 -8.56 -8.31 21.50
N LEU A 159 -7.63 -9.11 20.97
CA LEU A 159 -6.93 -8.81 19.72
C LEU A 159 -7.89 -8.74 18.53
N SER A 160 -8.87 -9.64 18.48
CA SER A 160 -9.90 -9.64 17.42
C SER A 160 -10.80 -8.41 17.52
N ILE A 161 -11.15 -7.99 18.74
CA ILE A 161 -11.85 -6.74 19.01
C ILE A 161 -11.00 -5.55 18.57
N ALA A 162 -9.69 -5.55 18.88
CA ALA A 162 -8.78 -4.49 18.49
C ALA A 162 -8.67 -4.36 16.97
N ALA A 163 -8.53 -5.48 16.24
CA ALA A 163 -8.46 -5.51 14.78
C ALA A 163 -9.67 -4.84 14.10
N VAL A 164 -10.84 -4.89 14.74
CA VAL A 164 -12.09 -4.34 14.19
C VAL A 164 -12.37 -2.92 14.67
N LYS A 165 -11.99 -2.58 15.90
CA LYS A 165 -12.40 -1.34 16.55
C LYS A 165 -11.32 -0.29 16.58
N VAL A 166 -10.04 -0.65 16.54
CA VAL A 166 -8.95 0.32 16.53
C VAL A 166 -8.78 0.81 15.10
N SER A 167 -8.74 2.13 14.93
CA SER A 167 -8.61 2.74 13.59
C SER A 167 -7.18 2.66 13.05
N GLU A 168 -6.22 2.47 13.95
CA GLU A 168 -4.80 2.29 13.67
C GLU A 168 -4.39 0.81 13.81
N ASP A 169 -3.09 0.52 13.81
CA ASP A 169 -2.60 -0.83 14.09
C ASP A 169 -2.94 -1.29 15.51
N ILE A 170 -3.01 -2.61 15.71
CA ILE A 170 -3.23 -3.21 17.02
C ILE A 170 -2.17 -2.67 18.02
N PRO A 171 -2.60 -2.18 19.21
CA PRO A 171 -1.68 -1.68 20.21
C PRO A 171 -0.56 -2.67 20.54
N GLU A 172 0.69 -2.21 20.45
CA GLU A 172 1.88 -3.05 20.58
C GLU A 172 1.94 -3.80 21.93
N ILE A 173 1.32 -3.26 23.00
CA ILE A 173 1.25 -3.93 24.31
C ILE A 173 0.52 -5.27 24.25
N LEU A 174 -0.56 -5.37 23.46
CA LEU A 174 -1.30 -6.62 23.27
C LEU A 174 -0.46 -7.64 22.53
N VAL A 175 0.22 -7.18 21.47
CA VAL A 175 1.12 -8.00 20.67
C VAL A 175 2.29 -8.50 21.53
N LYS A 176 2.94 -7.63 22.32
CA LYS A 176 3.99 -8.00 23.28
C LYS A 176 3.51 -8.98 24.33
N LYS A 177 2.30 -8.80 24.87
CA LYS A 177 1.72 -9.77 25.80
C LYS A 177 1.49 -11.12 25.13
N LEU A 178 0.98 -11.15 23.90
CA LEU A 178 0.81 -12.38 23.12
C LEU A 178 2.15 -13.10 22.90
N TYR A 179 3.24 -12.36 22.65
CA TYR A 179 4.59 -12.93 22.53
C TYR A 179 5.04 -13.74 23.76
N THR A 180 4.57 -13.37 24.96
CA THR A 180 4.93 -14.09 26.20
C THR A 180 4.41 -15.53 26.24
N PHE A 181 3.41 -15.88 25.42
CA PHE A 181 2.85 -17.23 25.34
C PHE A 181 3.64 -18.18 24.43
N GLY A 182 4.69 -17.70 23.75
CA GLY A 182 5.54 -18.55 22.89
C GLY A 182 4.76 -19.16 21.73
N GLU A 183 5.12 -20.39 21.35
CA GLU A 183 4.50 -21.12 20.25
C GLU A 183 2.98 -21.30 20.41
N LYS A 184 2.47 -21.38 21.64
CA LYS A 184 1.02 -21.46 21.89
C LYS A 184 0.30 -20.19 21.42
N GLY A 185 0.94 -19.03 21.54
CA GLY A 185 0.42 -17.77 21.01
C GLY A 185 0.33 -17.79 19.49
N ILE A 186 1.36 -18.32 18.82
CA ILE A 186 1.36 -18.52 17.36
C ILE A 186 0.18 -19.42 16.95
N ASP A 187 0.06 -20.61 17.55
CA ASP A 187 -1.01 -21.56 17.25
C ASP A 187 -2.39 -20.90 17.40
N LYS A 188 -2.56 -20.11 18.47
CA LYS A 188 -3.84 -19.49 18.74
C LYS A 188 -4.20 -18.39 17.75
N VAL A 189 -3.22 -17.61 17.26
CA VAL A 189 -3.44 -16.64 16.18
C VAL A 189 -3.83 -17.35 14.89
N ILE A 190 -3.17 -18.46 14.56
CA ILE A 190 -3.48 -19.25 13.36
C ILE A 190 -4.93 -19.75 13.43
N ASP A 191 -5.30 -20.41 14.53
CA ASP A 191 -6.61 -21.03 14.67
C ASP A 191 -7.76 -20.01 14.72
N SER A 192 -7.52 -18.85 15.35
CA SER A 192 -8.58 -17.90 15.69
C SER A 192 -8.66 -16.71 14.74
N MET A 193 -7.51 -16.17 14.31
CA MET A 193 -7.45 -14.96 13.49
C MET A 193 -7.30 -15.27 12.01
N LEU A 194 -6.50 -16.27 11.62
CA LEU A 194 -6.38 -16.73 10.22
C LEU A 194 -7.49 -17.69 9.79
N ASN A 195 -8.72 -17.39 10.21
CA ASN A 195 -9.90 -18.18 9.91
C ASN A 195 -10.73 -17.55 8.80
N GLU A 196 -11.01 -18.33 7.75
CA GLU A 196 -11.83 -17.93 6.60
C GLU A 196 -13.25 -17.49 6.98
N SER A 197 -13.78 -17.94 8.12
CA SER A 197 -15.11 -17.53 8.59
C SER A 197 -15.24 -16.02 8.73
N HIS A 198 -14.14 -15.34 9.05
CA HIS A 198 -14.08 -13.88 9.18
C HIS A 198 -14.23 -13.15 7.84
N ILE A 199 -14.05 -13.86 6.72
CA ILE A 199 -14.07 -13.29 5.37
C ILE A 199 -15.36 -13.65 4.63
N LYS A 200 -16.05 -14.74 5.02
CA LYS A 200 -17.26 -15.23 4.35
C LYS A 200 -18.37 -14.18 4.27
N SER A 201 -18.67 -13.50 5.37
CA SER A 201 -19.69 -12.43 5.42
C SER A 201 -19.37 -11.27 4.48
N PHE A 202 -18.10 -10.88 4.42
CA PHE A 202 -17.59 -9.85 3.54
C PHE A 202 -17.75 -10.23 2.05
N LEU A 203 -17.33 -11.44 1.67
CA LEU A 203 -17.47 -11.95 0.30
C LEU A 203 -18.93 -12.04 -0.15
N LEU A 204 -19.83 -12.48 0.74
CA LEU A 204 -21.27 -12.51 0.45
C LEU A 204 -21.86 -11.12 0.23
N ARG A 205 -21.39 -10.10 0.98
CA ARG A 205 -21.88 -8.72 0.82
C ARG A 205 -21.39 -8.08 -0.49
N GLN A 206 -20.13 -8.29 -0.89
CA GLN A 206 -19.66 -7.82 -2.21
C GLN A 206 -20.56 -8.35 -3.34
N ASN A 207 -21.00 -9.61 -3.23
CA ASN A 207 -21.90 -10.21 -4.21
C ASN A 207 -23.25 -9.49 -4.29
N SER A 208 -23.84 -9.13 -3.13
CA SER A 208 -25.14 -8.42 -3.09
C SER A 208 -25.07 -7.03 -3.75
N LEU A 209 -23.96 -6.31 -3.56
CA LEU A 209 -23.73 -5.00 -4.19
C LEU A 209 -23.50 -5.11 -5.71
N SER A 210 -22.80 -6.17 -6.16
CA SER A 210 -22.61 -6.43 -7.59
C SER A 210 -23.91 -6.79 -8.33
N LYS A 211 -24.90 -7.39 -7.64
CA LYS A 211 -26.21 -7.73 -8.19
C LYS A 211 -27.17 -6.53 -8.24
N GLY A 212 -26.93 -5.47 -7.46
CA GLY A 212 -27.80 -4.28 -7.37
C GLY A 212 -27.60 -3.23 -8.46
N ASN A 213 -26.50 -3.29 -9.22
CA ASN A 213 -26.18 -2.31 -10.27
C ASN A 213 -26.79 -2.61 -11.64
N SER A 214 -28.00 -3.18 -11.67
CA SER A 214 -28.85 -3.19 -12.87
C SER A 214 -30.02 -2.23 -12.69
N GLY A 215 -29.72 -0.94 -12.86
CA GLY A 215 -30.72 0.08 -13.18
C GLY A 215 -31.56 0.61 -12.02
N ASP A 216 -30.96 1.37 -11.11
CA ASP A 216 -31.57 2.65 -10.77
C ASP A 216 -30.51 3.65 -10.27
N SER A 217 -30.52 4.84 -10.87
CA SER A 217 -29.70 5.96 -10.44
C SER A 217 -30.43 6.67 -9.32
N SER A 218 -30.19 6.26 -8.08
CA SER A 218 -30.45 7.14 -6.96
C SER A 218 -29.26 7.14 -6.00
N ARG A 219 -28.75 8.35 -5.79
CA ARG A 219 -27.73 8.70 -4.80
C ARG A 219 -28.20 8.19 -3.44
N GLU A 220 -27.63 7.10 -2.96
CA GLU A 220 -27.84 6.67 -1.59
C GLU A 220 -26.75 7.26 -0.70
N THR A 221 -27.10 8.41 -0.13
CA THR A 221 -26.46 9.10 0.98
C THR A 221 -26.52 8.20 2.22
N TYR A 222 -25.40 7.64 2.69
CA TYR A 222 -25.36 6.95 3.98
C TYR A 222 -24.08 7.26 4.77
N LEU A 223 -24.02 8.46 5.35
CA LEU A 223 -23.17 8.76 6.51
C LEU A 223 -23.91 9.53 7.62
N SER A 224 -25.25 9.60 7.59
CA SER A 224 -26.03 10.21 8.66
C SER A 224 -27.33 9.45 8.90
N ASP A 225 -27.31 8.40 9.71
CA ASP A 225 -28.49 8.05 10.50
C ASP A 225 -28.08 7.26 11.75
N SER A 226 -28.54 7.77 12.89
CA SER A 226 -28.11 7.46 14.25
C SER A 226 -28.72 6.18 14.83
N ASN A 227 -28.86 5.12 14.01
CA ASN A 227 -29.42 3.84 14.46
C ASN A 227 -28.67 2.64 13.85
N TYR A 228 -27.34 2.66 13.96
CA TYR A 228 -26.47 1.59 13.50
C TYR A 228 -26.55 0.37 14.43
N ASN A 229 -27.06 -0.75 13.91
CA ASN A 229 -26.99 -2.03 14.59
C ASN A 229 -25.51 -2.50 14.63
N TYR A 230 -24.93 -2.51 15.84
CA TYR A 230 -23.52 -2.83 16.12
C TYR A 230 -23.09 -4.21 15.56
N ASP A 231 -24.03 -5.16 15.52
CA ASP A 231 -23.82 -6.52 15.02
C ASP A 231 -23.66 -6.57 13.48
N ASN A 232 -24.13 -5.55 12.76
CA ASN A 232 -24.02 -5.49 11.30
C ASN A 232 -22.69 -4.89 10.82
N ILE A 233 -22.03 -4.06 11.63
CA ILE A 233 -20.70 -3.49 11.32
C ILE A 233 -19.61 -4.51 11.60
N THR A 234 -19.67 -5.17 12.77
CA THR A 234 -18.71 -6.22 13.18
C THR A 234 -18.62 -7.37 12.17
N ASN A 235 -19.75 -7.73 11.52
CA ASN A 235 -19.77 -8.74 10.46
C ASN A 235 -19.16 -8.27 9.12
N VAL A 236 -19.00 -6.97 8.91
CA VAL A 236 -18.46 -6.40 7.65
C VAL A 236 -16.98 -6.10 7.77
N THR A 237 -16.52 -5.75 8.97
CA THR A 237 -15.11 -5.46 9.26
C THR A 237 -14.36 -6.67 9.81
N SER A 238 -15.01 -7.82 9.96
CA SER A 238 -14.38 -9.06 10.44
C SER A 238 -13.19 -9.50 9.57
N TYR A 239 -13.15 -9.14 8.28
CA TYR A 239 -12.01 -9.44 7.41
C TYR A 239 -10.70 -8.74 7.86
N LEU A 240 -10.78 -7.71 8.71
CA LEU A 240 -9.61 -7.07 9.32
C LEU A 240 -8.90 -8.00 10.30
N ILE A 241 -9.62 -8.96 10.92
CA ILE A 241 -9.05 -9.92 11.87
C ILE A 241 -7.94 -10.75 11.23
N PRO A 242 -8.14 -11.44 10.08
CA PRO A 242 -7.06 -12.18 9.43
C PRO A 242 -5.95 -11.27 8.90
N LEU A 243 -6.23 -10.04 8.46
CA LEU A 243 -5.18 -9.09 8.05
C LEU A 243 -4.23 -8.77 9.20
N GLU A 244 -4.78 -8.45 10.37
CA GLU A 244 -3.99 -8.24 11.58
C GLU A 244 -3.30 -9.53 12.06
N GLY A 245 -3.94 -10.69 11.89
CA GLY A 245 -3.32 -11.98 12.15
C GLY A 245 -2.05 -12.21 11.31
N ILE A 246 -2.08 -11.87 10.03
CA ILE A 246 -0.92 -11.92 9.13
C ILE A 246 0.19 -11.00 9.64
N LYS A 247 -0.13 -9.73 9.96
CA LYS A 247 0.84 -8.76 10.49
C LYS A 247 1.50 -9.24 11.79
N ILE A 248 0.69 -9.74 12.74
CA ILE A 248 1.17 -10.30 14.01
C ILE A 248 2.16 -11.45 13.76
N LEU A 249 1.80 -12.40 12.90
CA LEU A 249 2.65 -13.54 12.57
C LEU A 249 3.95 -13.12 11.86
N GLY A 250 3.89 -12.07 11.03
CA GLY A 250 5.06 -11.47 10.38
C GLY A 250 6.15 -11.05 11.36
N ALA A 251 5.75 -10.53 12.52
CA ALA A 251 6.70 -10.08 13.54
C ALA A 251 7.37 -11.24 14.33
N TRP A 252 6.85 -12.48 14.24
CA TRP A 252 7.38 -13.63 15.00
C TRP A 252 8.66 -14.22 14.42
N LYS A 253 9.00 -13.91 13.16
CA LYS A 253 10.26 -14.34 12.51
C LYS A 253 10.53 -15.84 12.60
N THR A 254 9.48 -16.67 12.48
CA THR A 254 9.58 -18.13 12.48
C THR A 254 9.13 -18.74 11.17
N GLU A 255 9.68 -19.91 10.84
CA GLU A 255 9.25 -20.70 9.69
C GLU A 255 7.78 -21.15 9.83
N LYS A 256 7.32 -21.43 11.05
CA LYS A 256 5.92 -21.78 11.35
C LYS A 256 4.97 -20.65 10.98
N SER A 257 5.31 -19.41 11.34
CA SER A 257 4.55 -18.23 10.94
C SER A 257 4.48 -18.08 9.42
N ALA A 258 5.61 -18.27 8.73
CA ALA A 258 5.67 -18.18 7.28
C ALA A 258 4.78 -19.22 6.59
N ASN A 259 4.89 -20.50 6.98
CA ASN A 259 4.03 -21.57 6.46
C ASN A 259 2.55 -21.23 6.69
N SER A 260 2.19 -20.73 7.87
CA SER A 260 0.79 -20.45 8.20
C SER A 260 0.19 -19.31 7.37
N ILE A 261 0.98 -18.27 7.07
CA ILE A 261 0.57 -17.18 6.17
C ILE A 261 0.39 -17.72 4.75
N ILE A 262 1.35 -18.51 4.26
CA ILE A 262 1.31 -19.11 2.92
C ILE A 262 0.08 -20.03 2.76
N ASP A 263 -0.14 -20.92 3.72
CA ASP A 263 -1.28 -21.84 3.73
C ASP A 263 -2.61 -21.08 3.80
N PHE A 264 -2.65 -19.96 4.53
CA PHE A 264 -3.84 -19.11 4.57
C PHE A 264 -4.12 -18.43 3.23
N MET A 265 -3.10 -17.96 2.51
CA MET A 265 -3.27 -17.35 1.18
C MET A 265 -3.81 -18.35 0.16
N ASP A 266 -3.34 -19.61 0.22
CA ASP A 266 -3.84 -20.70 -0.62
C ASP A 266 -5.32 -21.00 -0.34
N ARG A 267 -5.67 -21.16 0.94
CA ARG A 267 -7.05 -21.32 1.40
C ARG A 267 -7.96 -20.16 1.00
N LEU A 268 -7.49 -18.93 1.13
CA LEU A 268 -8.23 -17.73 0.74
C LEU A 268 -8.49 -17.70 -0.76
N HIS A 269 -7.50 -18.07 -1.58
CA HIS A 269 -7.69 -18.18 -3.02
C HIS A 269 -8.78 -19.20 -3.38
N ASP A 270 -8.77 -20.38 -2.76
CA ASP A 270 -9.80 -21.39 -2.96
C ASP A 270 -11.18 -20.90 -2.53
N LEU A 271 -11.29 -20.18 -1.41
CA LEU A 271 -12.54 -19.58 -0.95
C LEU A 271 -13.09 -18.56 -1.96
N ILE A 272 -12.23 -17.68 -2.49
CA ILE A 272 -12.62 -16.68 -3.49
C ILE A 272 -13.09 -17.38 -4.76
N LYS A 273 -12.36 -18.39 -5.24
CA LYS A 273 -12.68 -19.16 -6.44
C LYS A 273 -14.02 -19.91 -6.31
N GLN A 274 -14.28 -20.52 -5.15
CA GLN A 274 -15.56 -21.17 -4.86
C GLN A 274 -16.71 -20.16 -4.93
N ASN A 275 -16.55 -19.01 -4.26
CA ASN A 275 -17.53 -17.94 -4.27
C ASN A 275 -17.78 -17.36 -5.67
N GLU A 276 -16.78 -17.35 -6.57
CA GLU A 276 -16.96 -16.99 -7.98
C GLU A 276 -17.68 -18.07 -8.78
N SER A 277 -17.40 -19.35 -8.53
CA SER A 277 -18.06 -20.47 -9.22
C SER A 277 -19.55 -20.59 -8.87
N ASP A 278 -19.92 -20.29 -7.62
CA ASP A 278 -21.31 -20.26 -7.18
C ASP A 278 -22.12 -19.19 -7.95
N LYS A 279 -21.50 -18.06 -8.32
CA LYS A 279 -22.11 -17.04 -9.21
C LYS A 279 -22.45 -17.60 -10.59
N GLY A 280 -21.59 -18.46 -11.13
CA GLY A 280 -21.77 -19.07 -12.45
C GLY A 280 -22.92 -20.07 -12.49
N SER A 281 -23.12 -20.82 -11.40
CA SER A 281 -24.20 -21.82 -11.31
C SER A 281 -25.60 -21.21 -11.15
N GLU A 282 -25.73 -20.02 -10.52
CA GLU A 282 -27.01 -19.28 -10.44
C GLU A 282 -27.33 -18.52 -11.74
N ALA A 283 -26.31 -18.12 -12.52
CA ALA A 283 -26.49 -17.40 -13.78
C ALA A 283 -26.82 -18.32 -14.97
N ASP A 284 -26.58 -19.63 -14.87
CA ASP A 284 -26.81 -20.60 -15.95
C ASP A 284 -28.29 -20.96 -16.20
N ALA A 285 -29.23 -20.29 -15.51
CA ALA A 285 -30.65 -20.24 -15.91
C ALA A 285 -30.91 -19.22 -17.05
N GLY A 286 -29.91 -18.44 -17.46
CA GLY A 286 -30.08 -17.43 -18.49
C GLY A 286 -28.77 -16.96 -19.11
N ASN A 287 -28.42 -17.59 -20.24
CA ASN A 287 -27.55 -17.10 -21.30
C ASN A 287 -26.05 -17.46 -21.21
N LYS A 288 -25.65 -18.37 -22.10
CA LYS A 288 -24.26 -18.79 -22.34
C LYS A 288 -23.47 -17.67 -23.02
N GLY A 289 -22.31 -17.32 -22.47
CA GLY A 289 -21.18 -16.79 -23.23
C GLY A 289 -20.41 -15.66 -22.57
N LYS A 290 -19.09 -15.90 -22.39
CA LYS A 290 -18.01 -14.99 -21.99
C LYS A 290 -17.79 -14.81 -20.48
N THR A 291 -17.12 -15.79 -19.89
CA THR A 291 -16.39 -15.67 -18.62
C THR A 291 -14.98 -15.13 -18.88
N GLY A 292 -14.68 -13.98 -18.29
CA GLY A 292 -13.35 -13.38 -18.27
C GLY A 292 -13.47 -11.86 -18.20
N SER A 293 -12.81 -11.25 -17.20
CA SER A 293 -12.67 -9.79 -17.01
C SER A 293 -13.60 -9.13 -15.98
N ILE A 294 -13.47 -9.53 -14.71
CA ILE A 294 -13.80 -8.63 -13.58
C ILE A 294 -12.52 -8.24 -12.81
N ALA A 295 -11.55 -9.16 -12.64
CA ALA A 295 -10.27 -8.88 -11.97
C ALA A 295 -9.37 -7.85 -12.69
N LYS A 296 -9.47 -7.71 -14.02
CA LYS A 296 -8.62 -6.76 -14.78
C LYS A 296 -8.91 -5.28 -14.49
N LYS A 297 -10.16 -4.92 -14.15
CA LYS A 297 -10.54 -3.52 -13.94
C LYS A 297 -10.08 -2.95 -12.59
N ASN A 298 -9.84 -3.80 -11.59
CA ASN A 298 -9.41 -3.34 -10.27
C ASN A 298 -7.89 -3.14 -10.20
N ILE A 299 -7.11 -3.92 -10.96
CA ILE A 299 -5.64 -3.79 -11.01
C ILE A 299 -5.21 -2.52 -11.78
N GLU A 300 -5.96 -2.11 -12.81
CA GLU A 300 -5.71 -0.84 -13.52
C GLU A 300 -5.92 0.38 -12.60
N ALA A 301 -6.79 0.29 -11.58
CA ALA A 301 -7.01 1.38 -10.64
C ALA A 301 -5.89 1.50 -9.59
N SER A 302 -5.30 0.38 -9.15
CA SER A 302 -4.19 0.38 -8.19
C SER A 302 -2.85 0.78 -8.82
N ARG A 303 -2.65 0.54 -10.13
CA ARG A 303 -1.50 1.07 -10.88
C ARG A 303 -1.50 2.60 -10.98
N ASN A 304 -2.67 3.22 -11.05
CA ASN A 304 -2.80 4.68 -11.14
C ASN A 304 -2.38 5.43 -9.86
N TYR A 305 -2.13 4.75 -8.74
CA TYR A 305 -1.64 5.39 -7.52
C TYR A 305 -0.13 5.62 -7.50
N GLU A 306 0.64 4.94 -8.36
CA GLU A 306 2.09 5.18 -8.52
C GLU A 306 2.44 6.01 -9.77
N ASP A 307 1.51 6.13 -10.74
CA ASP A 307 1.74 6.77 -12.05
C ASP A 307 1.16 8.19 -12.22
N ASN A 308 0.65 8.82 -11.15
CA ASN A 308 0.08 10.17 -11.25
C ASN A 308 1.16 11.29 -11.27
N ARG A 309 2.05 11.22 -12.25
CA ARG A 309 2.84 12.34 -12.77
C ARG A 309 2.63 12.44 -14.28
N ASN A 310 1.46 12.93 -14.71
CA ASN A 310 1.29 13.50 -16.04
C ASN A 310 -0.01 14.33 -16.11
N TYR A 311 0.12 15.64 -15.90
CA TYR A 311 -0.88 16.59 -16.38
C TYR A 311 -0.30 17.35 -17.57
N GLU A 312 -0.74 16.97 -18.77
CA GLU A 312 -0.57 17.80 -19.95
C GLU A 312 -1.71 18.83 -20.05
N ASN A 313 -1.28 20.08 -20.21
CA ASN A 313 -1.78 21.08 -21.16
C ASN A 313 -3.28 21.42 -21.14
N ASN A 314 -3.60 22.56 -20.53
CA ASN A 314 -4.59 23.46 -21.13
C ASN A 314 -4.12 24.91 -20.99
N GLU A 315 -3.61 25.47 -22.09
CA GLU A 315 -3.34 26.89 -22.23
C GLU A 315 -4.68 27.64 -22.36
N GLY A 316 -4.96 28.48 -21.36
CA GLY A 316 -6.06 29.42 -21.37
C GLY A 316 -5.73 30.55 -20.40
N SER A 317 -5.13 31.61 -20.93
CA SER A 317 -4.80 32.83 -20.20
C SER A 317 -6.04 33.50 -19.63
N GLU A 318 -6.10 33.69 -18.31
CA GLU A 318 -6.90 34.77 -17.71
C GLU A 318 -6.27 35.18 -16.36
N ASP A 319 -6.05 36.50 -16.24
CA ASP A 319 -5.43 37.17 -15.10
C ASP A 319 -6.18 36.86 -13.78
N ILE A 320 -5.51 36.23 -12.80
CA ILE A 320 -6.06 36.06 -11.45
C ILE A 320 -5.41 37.07 -10.51
N SER A 321 -6.27 37.94 -9.97
CA SER A 321 -5.99 38.94 -8.94
C SER A 321 -5.53 38.32 -7.62
N ASP A 322 -4.74 39.09 -6.85
CA ASP A 322 -4.15 38.79 -5.52
C ASP A 322 -5.17 38.56 -4.36
N SER A 323 -6.38 38.09 -4.65
CA SER A 323 -7.39 37.67 -3.68
C SER A 323 -8.03 36.41 -4.23
N ASP A 324 -7.80 35.27 -3.56
CA ASP A 324 -8.45 33.94 -3.70
C ASP A 324 -7.41 32.80 -3.74
N VAL A 325 -6.69 32.60 -2.62
CA VAL A 325 -6.03 31.32 -2.31
C VAL A 325 -6.40 30.89 -0.89
N ASP A 326 -7.69 31.03 -0.59
CA ASP A 326 -8.41 30.19 0.36
C ASP A 326 -9.39 29.40 -0.52
N GLU A 327 -9.52 28.09 -0.31
CA GLU A 327 -10.33 27.13 -1.09
C GLU A 327 -9.62 26.47 -2.29
N GLU A 328 -8.89 25.39 -2.01
CA GLU A 328 -8.95 24.10 -2.74
C GLU A 328 -7.99 23.13 -2.06
N PHE A 329 -8.27 22.83 -0.80
CA PHE A 329 -7.83 21.56 -0.22
C PHE A 329 -8.94 20.60 -0.62
N GLU A 330 -8.79 19.96 -1.78
CA GLU A 330 -9.77 18.99 -2.28
C GLU A 330 -10.15 18.04 -1.15
N GLU A 331 -11.45 17.99 -0.92
CA GLU A 331 -12.13 17.09 -0.03
C GLU A 331 -11.65 15.68 -0.36
N PHE A 332 -10.82 15.10 0.52
CA PHE A 332 -10.33 13.73 0.44
C PHE A 332 -11.47 12.83 -0.03
N GLU A 333 -11.39 12.33 -1.26
CA GLU A 333 -12.43 11.47 -1.82
C GLU A 333 -12.73 10.37 -0.82
N GLU A 334 -14.00 10.35 -0.42
CA GLU A 334 -14.65 9.42 0.47
C GLU A 334 -14.18 7.99 0.15
N PHE A 335 -13.33 7.45 1.03
CA PHE A 335 -12.69 6.15 0.96
C PHE A 335 -13.75 5.07 0.69
N LYS A 336 -13.95 4.70 -0.58
CA LYS A 336 -14.86 3.62 -0.97
C LYS A 336 -14.29 2.32 -0.42
N GLY A 337 -14.78 1.94 0.76
CA GLY A 337 -14.36 0.78 1.55
C GLY A 337 -14.67 -0.57 0.91
N PHE A 338 -14.08 -0.85 -0.24
CA PHE A 338 -13.92 -2.19 -0.76
C PHE A 338 -12.60 -2.71 -0.23
N ALA A 339 -12.64 -3.74 0.62
CA ALA A 339 -11.41 -4.48 0.90
C ALA A 339 -10.97 -5.12 -0.41
N ASP A 340 -9.89 -4.57 -0.99
CA ASP A 340 -9.25 -5.10 -2.17
C ASP A 340 -8.66 -6.48 -1.81
N PRO A 341 -9.00 -7.57 -2.52
CA PRO A 341 -8.30 -8.84 -2.35
C PRO A 341 -6.77 -8.71 -2.43
N ALA A 342 -6.25 -7.70 -3.14
CA ALA A 342 -4.84 -7.33 -3.14
C ALA A 342 -4.28 -7.04 -1.74
N LEU A 343 -5.09 -6.50 -0.83
CA LEU A 343 -4.68 -6.14 0.53
C LEU A 343 -4.15 -7.34 1.32
N PHE A 344 -4.74 -8.52 1.12
CA PHE A 344 -4.24 -9.76 1.72
C PHE A 344 -2.90 -10.19 1.11
N GLY A 345 -2.74 -10.04 -0.20
CA GLY A 345 -1.48 -10.31 -0.91
C GLY A 345 -0.35 -9.41 -0.42
N GLU A 346 -0.60 -8.10 -0.31
CA GLU A 346 0.35 -7.11 0.18
C GLU A 346 0.70 -7.36 1.65
N SER A 347 -0.30 -7.57 2.50
CA SER A 347 -0.09 -7.88 3.92
C SER A 347 0.74 -9.15 4.09
N ALA A 348 0.45 -10.20 3.30
CA ALA A 348 1.21 -11.44 3.33
C ALA A 348 2.66 -11.24 2.85
N ARG A 349 2.86 -10.52 1.74
CA ARG A 349 4.19 -10.18 1.22
C ARG A 349 5.02 -9.47 2.29
N ASP A 350 4.48 -8.41 2.88
CA ASP A 350 5.20 -7.58 3.85
C ASP A 350 5.48 -8.34 5.14
N ALA A 351 4.53 -9.15 5.61
CA ALA A 351 4.74 -10.03 6.76
C ALA A 351 5.82 -11.09 6.50
N LEU A 352 5.85 -11.71 5.32
CA LEU A 352 6.87 -12.68 4.94
C LEU A 352 8.25 -12.03 4.81
N ILE A 353 8.34 -10.83 4.25
CA ILE A 353 9.58 -10.03 4.21
C ILE A 353 10.06 -9.72 5.64
N SER A 354 9.15 -9.34 6.54
CA SER A 354 9.46 -9.08 7.96
C SER A 354 9.98 -10.32 8.69
N ILE A 355 9.47 -11.51 8.34
CA ILE A 355 9.99 -12.79 8.83
C ILE A 355 11.44 -13.01 8.38
N GLY A 356 11.75 -12.72 7.12
CA GLY A 356 13.10 -12.81 6.55
C GLY A 356 13.50 -14.24 6.15
N GLU A 357 14.75 -14.63 6.43
CA GLU A 357 15.33 -15.92 6.02
C GLU A 357 14.43 -17.16 6.32
N PRO A 358 13.75 -17.26 7.48
CA PRO A 358 12.86 -18.40 7.76
C PRO A 358 11.69 -18.56 6.78
N ALA A 359 11.33 -17.53 6.02
CA ALA A 359 10.30 -17.63 4.98
C ALA A 359 10.82 -18.20 3.65
N ILE A 360 12.14 -18.22 3.41
CA ILE A 360 12.72 -18.65 2.12
C ILE A 360 12.32 -20.09 1.79
N ARG A 361 12.51 -21.03 2.73
CA ARG A 361 12.25 -22.45 2.47
C ARG A 361 10.75 -22.72 2.22
N PRO A 362 9.81 -22.25 3.08
CA PRO A 362 8.38 -22.33 2.81
C PRO A 362 7.98 -21.78 1.42
N LEU A 363 8.44 -20.58 1.08
CA LEU A 363 8.13 -19.94 -0.20
C LEU A 363 8.67 -20.74 -1.38
N LEU A 364 9.93 -21.18 -1.28
CA LEU A 364 10.58 -21.95 -2.33
C LEU A 364 9.91 -23.31 -2.54
N ASP A 365 9.52 -23.99 -1.45
CA ASP A 365 8.84 -25.28 -1.49
C ASP A 365 7.47 -25.18 -2.17
N LEU A 366 6.67 -24.15 -1.85
CA LEU A 366 5.39 -23.92 -2.52
C LEU A 366 5.61 -23.60 -4.00
N LEU A 367 6.33 -22.51 -4.31
CA LEU A 367 6.43 -21.95 -5.66
C LEU A 367 7.10 -22.91 -6.65
N THR A 368 7.99 -23.77 -6.16
CA THR A 368 8.63 -24.81 -6.99
C THR A 368 7.65 -25.95 -7.32
N LYS A 369 6.76 -26.32 -6.40
CA LYS A 369 5.75 -27.38 -6.60
C LYS A 369 4.52 -26.90 -7.38
N THR A 370 4.20 -25.61 -7.34
CA THR A 370 3.09 -25.02 -8.08
C THR A 370 3.20 -25.27 -9.60
N GLU A 371 2.13 -25.78 -10.20
CA GLU A 371 2.07 -26.04 -11.64
C GLU A 371 1.46 -24.88 -12.43
N GLU A 372 0.37 -24.31 -11.88
CA GLU A 372 -0.38 -23.16 -12.36
C GLU A 372 -0.30 -22.03 -11.34
N TYR A 373 0.08 -20.84 -11.81
CA TYR A 373 0.24 -19.69 -10.93
C TYR A 373 -0.95 -18.75 -11.03
N ASN A 374 -1.38 -18.26 -9.86
CA ASN A 374 -2.48 -17.33 -9.65
C ASN A 374 -1.96 -16.04 -9.02
N ASP A 375 -2.77 -14.99 -8.98
CA ASP A 375 -2.37 -13.65 -8.55
C ASP A 375 -1.69 -13.60 -7.16
N TYR A 376 -2.15 -14.38 -6.17
CA TYR A 376 -1.49 -14.41 -4.85
C TYR A 376 -0.06 -14.94 -4.90
N HIS A 377 0.28 -15.80 -5.86
CA HIS A 377 1.64 -16.29 -6.06
C HIS A 377 2.59 -15.17 -6.50
N GLU A 378 2.10 -14.10 -7.12
CA GLU A 378 2.90 -12.93 -7.47
C GLU A 378 3.47 -12.29 -6.21
N TYR A 379 2.63 -12.04 -5.20
CA TYR A 379 3.04 -11.49 -3.90
C TYR A 379 4.04 -12.39 -3.16
N LEU A 380 3.82 -13.71 -3.21
CA LEU A 380 4.75 -14.68 -2.62
C LEU A 380 6.12 -14.69 -3.35
N ALA A 381 6.11 -14.55 -4.67
CA ALA A 381 7.33 -14.44 -5.47
C ALA A 381 8.08 -13.13 -5.20
N MET A 382 7.37 -12.01 -5.04
CA MET A 382 7.95 -10.73 -4.65
C MET A 382 8.61 -10.82 -3.27
N ALA A 383 7.95 -11.45 -2.30
CA ALA A 383 8.53 -11.69 -0.98
C ALA A 383 9.80 -12.55 -1.08
N LEU A 384 9.76 -13.65 -1.83
CA LEU A 384 10.92 -14.51 -2.04
C LEU A 384 12.08 -13.74 -2.69
N ALA A 385 11.82 -12.96 -3.74
CA ALA A 385 12.83 -12.17 -4.44
C ALA A 385 13.49 -11.14 -3.51
N ASN A 386 12.67 -10.41 -2.72
CA ASN A 386 13.16 -9.38 -1.81
C ASN A 386 14.04 -9.97 -0.70
N ILE A 387 13.59 -11.06 -0.08
CA ILE A 387 14.37 -11.74 0.97
C ILE A 387 15.64 -12.34 0.36
N ALA A 388 15.51 -13.06 -0.77
CA ALA A 388 16.60 -13.87 -1.31
C ALA A 388 17.66 -13.08 -2.10
N LYS A 389 17.49 -11.77 -2.31
CA LYS A 389 18.54 -10.92 -2.89
C LYS A 389 19.87 -11.04 -2.13
N ASP A 390 19.79 -11.26 -0.81
CA ASP A 390 20.93 -11.44 0.10
C ASP A 390 21.28 -12.93 0.34
N TYR A 391 20.45 -13.87 -0.14
CA TYR A 391 20.59 -15.32 0.04
C TYR A 391 20.56 -16.07 -1.31
N LYS A 392 21.35 -15.58 -2.27
CA LYS A 392 21.32 -16.09 -3.64
C LYS A 392 21.64 -17.58 -3.72
N SER A 393 20.80 -18.34 -4.43
CA SER A 393 21.02 -19.75 -4.70
C SER A 393 20.54 -20.16 -6.10
N GLU A 394 21.09 -21.27 -6.59
CA GLU A 394 20.68 -21.84 -7.87
C GLU A 394 19.22 -22.31 -7.87
N GLU A 395 18.74 -22.83 -6.73
CA GLU A 395 17.36 -23.31 -6.56
C GLU A 395 16.37 -22.14 -6.66
N ILE A 396 16.65 -21.03 -5.96
CA ILE A 396 15.79 -19.83 -5.96
C ILE A 396 15.76 -19.19 -7.34
N TYR A 397 16.93 -19.01 -7.98
CA TYR A 397 16.97 -18.47 -9.34
C TYR A 397 16.16 -19.33 -10.33
N LYS A 398 16.28 -20.66 -10.25
CA LYS A 398 15.49 -21.58 -11.08
C LYS A 398 13.99 -21.46 -10.81
N CYS A 399 13.59 -21.29 -9.55
CA CYS A 399 12.20 -21.08 -9.16
C CYS A 399 11.65 -19.78 -9.77
N LEU A 400 12.28 -18.63 -9.53
CA LEU A 400 11.86 -17.34 -10.08
C LEU A 400 11.85 -17.36 -11.62
N ARG A 401 12.86 -17.97 -12.25
CA ARG A 401 12.90 -18.13 -13.72
C ARG A 401 11.81 -19.07 -14.24
N LYS A 402 11.40 -20.10 -13.49
CA LYS A 402 10.26 -20.96 -13.84
C LYS A 402 8.97 -20.13 -13.79
N MET A 403 8.77 -19.34 -12.74
CA MET A 403 7.63 -18.44 -12.62
C MET A 403 7.57 -17.44 -13.77
N PHE A 404 8.67 -16.74 -14.06
CA PHE A 404 8.76 -15.83 -15.21
C PHE A 404 8.33 -16.48 -16.53
N ARG A 405 8.68 -17.75 -16.77
CA ARG A 405 8.28 -18.46 -17.98
C ARG A 405 6.79 -18.80 -18.01
N LYS A 406 6.23 -19.23 -16.88
CA LYS A 406 4.88 -19.81 -16.79
C LYS A 406 3.78 -18.81 -16.43
N HIS A 407 4.08 -17.77 -15.65
CA HIS A 407 3.10 -16.78 -15.22
C HIS A 407 2.64 -15.91 -16.39
N ASN A 408 1.38 -15.47 -16.38
CA ASN A 408 0.85 -14.58 -17.42
C ASN A 408 1.32 -13.14 -17.24
N ASN A 409 1.33 -12.64 -16.00
CA ASN A 409 1.86 -11.32 -15.67
C ASN A 409 3.39 -11.30 -15.78
N LYS A 410 3.89 -10.83 -16.93
CA LYS A 410 5.33 -10.80 -17.21
C LYS A 410 6.07 -9.65 -16.54
N ILE A 411 5.39 -8.53 -16.32
CA ILE A 411 5.95 -7.34 -15.68
C ILE A 411 6.40 -7.70 -14.26
N VAL A 412 5.48 -8.18 -13.42
CA VAL A 412 5.79 -8.51 -12.01
C VAL A 412 6.87 -9.59 -11.89
N MET A 413 6.89 -10.57 -12.80
CA MET A 413 7.92 -11.60 -12.79
C MET A 413 9.29 -11.10 -13.27
N ALA A 414 9.32 -10.13 -14.17
CA ALA A 414 10.56 -9.46 -14.56
C ALA A 414 11.12 -8.65 -13.38
N ASP A 415 10.25 -7.94 -12.66
CA ASP A 415 10.61 -7.18 -11.46
C ASP A 415 11.15 -8.12 -10.37
N CYS A 416 10.54 -9.29 -10.16
CA CYS A 416 11.06 -10.28 -9.21
C CYS A 416 12.48 -10.74 -9.58
N LEU A 417 12.78 -10.93 -10.87
CA LEU A 417 14.11 -11.31 -11.33
C LEU A 417 15.13 -10.17 -11.18
N ALA A 418 14.70 -8.92 -11.41
CA ALA A 418 15.53 -7.73 -11.24
C ALA A 418 15.88 -7.51 -9.77
N HIS A 419 14.88 -7.49 -8.88
CA HIS A 419 15.07 -7.34 -7.43
C HIS A 419 15.92 -8.45 -6.81
N TYR A 420 15.80 -9.69 -7.30
CA TYR A 420 16.68 -10.78 -6.88
C TYR A 420 18.15 -10.52 -7.28
N GLY A 421 18.39 -9.73 -8.33
CA GLY A 421 19.69 -9.14 -8.64
C GLY A 421 20.70 -10.11 -9.26
N ASP A 422 20.26 -11.16 -9.95
CA ASP A 422 21.15 -12.10 -10.63
C ASP A 422 21.24 -11.78 -12.12
N GLY A 423 22.41 -11.32 -12.58
CA GLY A 423 22.65 -10.90 -13.97
C GLY A 423 22.35 -11.98 -15.02
N ARG A 424 22.23 -13.26 -14.64
CA ARG A 424 21.75 -14.33 -15.54
C ARG A 424 20.30 -14.11 -15.99
N ALA A 425 19.53 -13.26 -15.30
CA ALA A 425 18.19 -12.87 -15.73
C ALA A 425 18.20 -12.00 -17.00
N ILE A 426 19.24 -11.19 -17.25
CA ILE A 426 19.33 -10.31 -18.43
C ILE A 426 19.06 -11.06 -19.75
N PRO A 427 19.76 -12.16 -20.09
CA PRO A 427 19.49 -12.88 -21.33
C PRO A 427 18.09 -13.53 -21.36
N ALA A 428 17.49 -13.85 -20.21
CA ALA A 428 16.13 -14.38 -20.16
C ALA A 428 15.08 -13.31 -20.48
N LEU A 429 15.24 -12.10 -19.94
CA LEU A 429 14.37 -10.95 -20.19
C LEU A 429 14.50 -10.46 -21.64
N ARG A 430 15.74 -10.22 -22.10
CA ARG A 430 16.00 -9.82 -23.49
C ARG A 430 15.45 -10.84 -24.48
N GLY A 431 15.74 -12.13 -24.26
CA GLY A 431 15.26 -13.20 -25.13
C GLY A 431 13.73 -13.38 -25.13
N TYR A 432 13.01 -12.88 -24.12
CA TYR A 432 11.54 -12.82 -24.16
C TYR A 432 11.07 -11.69 -25.07
N ILE A 433 11.65 -10.49 -24.93
CA ILE A 433 11.31 -9.33 -25.75
C ILE A 433 11.62 -9.60 -27.22
N GLU A 434 12.82 -10.10 -27.53
CA GLU A 434 13.23 -10.48 -28.89
C GLU A 434 12.20 -11.36 -29.61
N LYS A 435 11.63 -12.33 -28.88
CA LYS A 435 10.66 -13.29 -29.43
C LYS A 435 9.25 -12.74 -29.55
N ASN A 436 8.93 -11.67 -28.82
CA ASN A 436 7.58 -11.13 -28.73
C ASN A 436 7.52 -9.65 -29.13
N ILE A 437 8.57 -9.09 -29.74
CA ILE A 437 8.72 -7.65 -30.00
C ILE A 437 7.55 -7.04 -30.78
N ASP A 438 6.90 -7.83 -31.65
CA ASP A 438 5.76 -7.37 -32.46
C ASP A 438 4.41 -7.42 -31.70
N ASN A 439 4.36 -8.00 -30.49
CA ASN A 439 3.15 -8.18 -29.68
C ASN A 439 3.26 -7.65 -28.24
N VAL A 440 4.43 -7.17 -27.83
CA VAL A 440 4.65 -6.62 -26.49
C VAL A 440 4.11 -5.18 -26.46
N ASP A 441 3.29 -4.87 -25.47
CA ASP A 441 2.78 -3.52 -25.25
C ASP A 441 3.88 -2.58 -24.70
N PRO A 442 3.73 -1.25 -24.88
CA PRO A 442 4.71 -0.26 -24.44
C PRO A 442 5.07 -0.36 -22.95
N ASP A 443 4.09 -0.61 -22.07
CA ASP A 443 4.31 -0.70 -20.63
C ASP A 443 5.22 -1.89 -20.29
N THR A 444 4.91 -3.06 -20.86
CA THR A 444 5.74 -4.26 -20.71
C THR A 444 7.16 -4.04 -21.24
N LEU A 445 7.32 -3.37 -22.38
CA LEU A 445 8.65 -3.05 -22.92
C LEU A 445 9.43 -2.11 -21.99
N TYR A 446 8.76 -1.08 -21.47
CA TYR A 446 9.34 -0.10 -20.55
C TYR A 446 9.75 -0.77 -19.21
N SER A 447 8.86 -1.52 -18.56
CA SER A 447 9.15 -2.22 -17.32
C SER A 447 10.31 -3.20 -17.47
N PHE A 448 10.37 -3.95 -18.58
CA PHE A 448 11.52 -4.82 -18.85
C PHE A 448 12.82 -4.03 -19.05
N GLY A 449 12.73 -2.85 -19.68
CA GLY A 449 13.86 -1.93 -19.82
C GLY A 449 14.41 -1.50 -18.46
N LEU A 450 13.55 -1.14 -17.52
CA LEU A 450 13.93 -0.81 -16.14
C LEU A 450 14.57 -2.01 -15.44
N ALA A 451 13.92 -3.18 -15.48
CA ALA A 451 14.42 -4.41 -14.88
C ALA A 451 15.81 -4.82 -15.43
N ILE A 452 16.03 -4.72 -16.74
CA ILE A 452 17.31 -5.02 -17.38
C ILE A 452 18.38 -4.00 -16.98
N LYS A 453 18.02 -2.72 -16.92
CA LYS A 453 18.92 -1.63 -16.49
C LYS A 453 19.34 -1.80 -15.03
N GLU A 454 18.42 -2.16 -14.14
CA GLU A 454 18.70 -2.46 -12.73
C GLU A 454 19.73 -3.60 -12.57
N LEU A 455 19.64 -4.61 -13.43
CA LEU A 455 20.59 -5.72 -13.49
C LEU A 455 21.95 -5.34 -14.13
N GLY A 456 22.10 -4.11 -14.64
CA GLY A 456 23.31 -3.63 -15.31
C GLY A 456 23.38 -3.91 -16.82
N GLY A 457 22.24 -4.25 -17.45
CA GLY A 457 22.11 -4.43 -18.90
C GLY A 457 21.67 -3.17 -19.65
N SER A 458 21.47 -3.30 -20.96
CA SER A 458 20.91 -2.26 -21.84
C SER A 458 19.84 -2.85 -22.77
N MET A 459 18.93 -1.99 -23.22
CA MET A 459 17.84 -2.26 -24.16
C MET A 459 17.84 -1.30 -25.37
N ASP A 460 18.90 -0.50 -25.53
CA ASP A 460 18.96 0.59 -26.53
C ASP A 460 18.82 0.10 -27.98
N ASP A 461 19.20 -1.15 -28.23
CA ASP A 461 19.04 -1.81 -29.52
C ASP A 461 17.57 -2.09 -29.86
N PHE A 462 16.79 -2.60 -28.91
CA PHE A 462 15.36 -2.88 -29.13
C PHE A 462 14.50 -1.63 -29.18
N VAL A 463 14.81 -0.64 -28.35
CA VAL A 463 14.04 0.60 -28.28
C VAL A 463 14.10 1.32 -29.63
N LYS A 464 15.27 1.34 -30.28
CA LYS A 464 15.43 1.88 -31.63
C LYS A 464 14.60 1.14 -32.67
N ASP A 465 14.61 -0.20 -32.63
CA ASP A 465 13.83 -1.02 -33.56
C ASP A 465 12.32 -0.89 -33.34
N TYR A 466 11.88 -0.73 -32.09
CA TYR A 466 10.47 -0.55 -31.73
C TYR A 466 9.93 0.79 -32.23
N PHE A 467 10.65 1.89 -31.98
CA PHE A 467 10.26 3.22 -32.47
C PHE A 467 10.33 3.35 -34.00
N GLN A 468 11.26 2.64 -34.65
CA GLN A 468 11.33 2.63 -36.13
C GLN A 468 10.13 1.92 -36.79
N LYS A 469 9.43 1.03 -36.08
CA LYS A 469 8.27 0.28 -36.60
C LYS A 469 6.94 1.04 -36.51
N GLY A 470 6.90 2.19 -35.83
CA GLY A 470 5.69 3.03 -35.74
C GLY A 470 4.50 2.37 -35.02
N ILE A 471 4.76 1.44 -34.11
CA ILE A 471 3.74 0.80 -33.28
C ILE A 471 3.46 1.73 -32.10
N TYR A 472 2.40 2.53 -32.21
CA TYR A 472 1.84 3.36 -31.13
C TYR A 472 0.43 2.90 -30.81
#